data_AF-T0SRL5-F1
#
_entry.id   AF-T0SRL5-F1
#
_cell.length_a   1.000
_cell.length_b   1.000
_cell.length_c   1.000
_cell.angle_alpha   90.00
_cell.angle_beta   90.00
_cell.angle_gamma   90.00
#
_symmetry.space_group_name_H-M   'P 1'
#
loop_
_entity.id
_entity.type
_entity.pdbx_description
1 polymer ?
#
loop_
_entity_poly.entity_id
_entity_poly.type
_entity_poly.pdbx_seq_one_letter_code
_entity_poly.pdbx_strand_id
1 'polypeptide(L)'
;MNKLIIVFASILLATSCTKKLGPEETLREFIDYRFTSNQSAEKIMSFLDGDILEETQEMKDEELKQFLETEKFKKNSFKVVHSNCNADKCFLTYVLKYVETKEEEKSETEVKKIAELRKVDENTWKIFDITNVKTYIENKETIGDK
;
A
#
# COMPACT_ATOMS: atom_id res chain seq x y z
N MET A 1 5.53 53.16 -14.99
CA MET A 1 5.64 52.42 -13.71
C MET A 1 4.64 51.24 -13.65
N ASN A 2 4.48 50.45 -14.71
CA ASN A 2 3.46 49.37 -14.75
C ASN A 2 4.06 47.97 -14.97
N LYS A 3 5.38 47.85 -15.07
CA LYS A 3 6.06 46.55 -15.29
C LYS A 3 6.47 45.84 -13.99
N LEU A 4 6.44 46.54 -12.85
CA LEU A 4 6.85 45.98 -11.55
C LEU A 4 5.74 45.21 -10.82
N ILE A 5 4.47 45.44 -11.17
CA ILE A 5 3.32 44.79 -10.51
C ILE A 5 3.10 43.36 -11.04
N ILE A 6 3.49 43.08 -12.29
CA ILE A 6 3.30 41.75 -12.90
C ILE A 6 4.29 40.71 -12.34
N VAL A 7 5.44 41.13 -11.82
CA VAL A 7 6.47 40.23 -11.27
C VAL A 7 6.07 39.70 -9.88
N PHE A 8 5.24 40.42 -9.13
CA PHE A 8 4.81 39.98 -7.78
C PHE A 8 3.67 38.96 -7.81
N ALA A 9 2.90 38.88 -8.89
CA ALA A 9 1.79 37.94 -9.03
C ALA A 9 2.22 36.51 -9.42
N SER A 10 3.47 36.32 -9.89
CA SER A 10 3.98 35.04 -10.36
C SER A 10 4.64 34.18 -9.28
N ILE A 11 4.92 34.75 -8.10
CA ILE A 11 5.65 34.07 -7.00
C ILE A 11 4.71 33.30 -6.06
N LEU A 12 3.39 33.52 -6.13
CA LEU A 12 2.40 32.91 -5.23
C LEU A 12 1.86 31.53 -5.68
N LEU A 13 2.32 30.98 -6.80
CA LEU A 13 1.82 29.70 -7.35
C LEU A 13 2.75 28.50 -7.08
N ALA A 14 3.82 28.67 -6.31
CA ALA A 14 4.79 27.62 -6.02
C ALA A 14 4.65 26.96 -4.64
N THR A 15 3.49 27.09 -3.97
CA THR A 15 3.19 26.19 -2.83
C THR A 15 2.80 24.84 -3.40
N SER A 16 3.80 24.07 -3.83
CA SER A 16 3.67 22.63 -4.04
C SER A 16 3.17 22.05 -2.73
N CYS A 17 1.87 21.76 -2.67
CA CYS A 17 1.24 21.09 -1.56
C CYS A 17 1.71 19.63 -1.62
N THR A 18 2.94 19.37 -1.18
CA THR A 18 3.39 18.02 -0.86
C THR A 18 2.54 17.59 0.31
N LYS A 19 1.44 16.88 0.03
CA LYS A 19 0.60 16.29 1.06
C LYS A 19 1.51 15.44 1.94
N LYS A 20 1.68 15.84 3.20
CA LYS A 20 2.33 15.00 4.20
C LYS A 20 1.48 13.74 4.29
N LEU A 21 2.04 12.61 3.86
CA LEU A 21 1.33 11.34 3.94
C LEU A 21 1.36 10.88 5.39
N GLY A 22 0.19 10.75 6.00
CA GLY A 22 0.07 10.13 7.30
C GLY A 22 0.31 8.61 7.22
N PRO A 23 0.36 7.90 8.35
CA PRO A 23 0.56 6.46 8.37
C PRO A 23 -0.55 5.72 7.60
N GLU A 24 -1.82 6.14 7.73
CA GLU A 24 -2.93 5.49 7.02
C GLU A 24 -2.84 5.67 5.51
N GLU A 25 -2.45 6.85 5.04
CA GLU A 25 -2.33 7.11 3.61
C GLU A 25 -1.11 6.39 3.02
N THR A 26 0.00 6.35 3.76
CA THR A 26 1.19 5.56 3.37
C THR A 26 0.84 4.08 3.21
N LEU A 27 0.11 3.51 4.17
CA LEU A 27 -0.36 2.12 4.07
C LEU A 27 -1.31 1.93 2.88
N ARG A 28 -2.23 2.87 2.66
CA ARG A 28 -3.16 2.83 1.52
C ARG A 28 -2.41 2.85 0.19
N GLU A 29 -1.45 3.76 0.02
CA GLU A 29 -0.65 3.84 -1.20
C GLU A 29 0.16 2.56 -1.44
N PHE A 30 0.76 2.00 -0.39
CA PHE A 30 1.44 0.71 -0.48
C PHE A 30 0.49 -0.40 -0.95
N ILE A 31 -0.65 -0.56 -0.29
CA ILE A 31 -1.65 -1.57 -0.66
C ILE A 31 -2.14 -1.34 -2.08
N ASP A 32 -2.43 -0.11 -2.47
CA ASP A 32 -2.91 0.22 -3.80
C ASP A 32 -1.86 -0.10 -4.87
N TYR A 33 -0.60 0.22 -4.61
CA TYR A 33 0.52 -0.12 -5.48
C TYR A 33 0.68 -1.63 -5.67
N ARG A 34 0.47 -2.41 -4.60
CA ARG A 34 0.50 -3.88 -4.61
C ARG A 34 -0.56 -4.54 -5.49
N PHE A 35 -1.52 -3.79 -6.03
CA PHE A 35 -2.51 -4.27 -7.00
C PHE A 35 -2.39 -3.60 -8.37
N THR A 36 -1.24 -2.99 -8.67
CA THR A 36 -0.95 -2.45 -10.00
C THR A 36 -0.20 -3.48 -10.86
N SER A 37 -0.35 -3.40 -12.18
CA SER A 37 0.26 -4.35 -13.14
C SER A 37 1.76 -4.13 -13.36
N ASN A 38 2.30 -2.97 -12.97
CA ASN A 38 3.70 -2.58 -13.24
C ASN A 38 4.45 -2.34 -11.93
N GLN A 39 4.42 -3.34 -11.04
CA GLN A 39 5.15 -3.27 -9.79
C GLN A 39 6.66 -3.38 -10.03
N SER A 40 7.43 -2.50 -9.41
CA SER A 40 8.88 -2.59 -9.33
C SER A 40 9.30 -2.84 -7.88
N ALA A 41 10.36 -3.65 -7.72
CA ALA A 41 10.96 -3.90 -6.42
C ALA A 41 11.38 -2.59 -5.74
N GLU A 42 12.02 -1.68 -6.49
CA GLU A 42 12.43 -0.35 -6.02
C GLU A 42 11.25 0.43 -5.40
N LYS A 43 10.10 0.48 -6.09
CA LYS A 43 8.95 1.23 -5.60
C LYS A 43 8.31 0.56 -4.39
N ILE A 44 8.26 -0.77 -4.32
CA ILE A 44 7.82 -1.48 -3.10
C ILE A 44 8.75 -1.20 -1.93
N MET A 45 10.06 -1.39 -2.13
CA MET A 45 11.08 -1.12 -1.11
C MET A 45 11.04 0.34 -0.65
N SER A 46 10.63 1.28 -1.51
CA SER A 46 10.42 2.67 -1.11
C SER A 46 9.32 2.89 -0.07
N PHE A 47 8.46 1.91 0.21
CA PHE A 47 7.49 1.96 1.31
C PHE A 47 7.99 1.30 2.60
N LEU A 48 9.06 0.51 2.51
CA LEU A 48 9.56 -0.35 3.59
C LEU A 48 10.77 0.27 4.29
N ASP A 49 11.01 -0.17 5.52
CA ASP A 49 12.22 0.11 6.31
C ASP A 49 12.39 -0.97 7.39
N GLY A 50 13.57 -1.05 8.03
CA GLY A 50 13.90 -2.09 9.01
C GLY A 50 13.92 -3.51 8.44
N ASP A 51 13.66 -4.49 9.30
CA ASP A 51 13.80 -5.92 8.98
C ASP A 51 13.00 -6.35 7.73
N ILE A 52 11.78 -5.83 7.55
CA ILE A 52 10.96 -6.15 6.35
C ILE A 52 11.60 -5.65 5.04
N LEU A 53 12.37 -4.56 5.08
CA LEU A 53 13.14 -4.10 3.92
C LEU A 53 14.32 -5.03 3.65
N GLU A 54 15.07 -5.39 4.69
CA GLU A 54 16.21 -6.31 4.60
C GLU A 54 15.76 -7.67 4.04
N GLU A 55 14.70 -8.24 4.59
CA GLU A 55 14.08 -9.48 4.09
C GLU A 55 13.69 -9.37 2.61
N THR A 56 13.12 -8.24 2.19
CA THR A 56 12.73 -8.01 0.79
C THR A 56 13.95 -7.86 -0.13
N GLN A 57 15.06 -7.30 0.36
CA GLN A 57 16.30 -7.14 -0.40
C GLN A 57 17.09 -8.44 -0.53
N GLU A 58 16.94 -9.35 0.43
CA GLU A 58 17.59 -10.65 0.44
C GLU A 58 16.83 -11.73 -0.36
N MET A 59 15.61 -11.42 -0.83
CA MET A 59 14.85 -12.31 -1.72
C MET A 59 15.63 -12.63 -2.99
N LYS A 60 15.65 -13.90 -3.37
CA LYS A 60 16.23 -14.34 -4.65
C LYS A 60 15.37 -13.87 -5.81
N ASP A 61 15.94 -13.75 -7.01
CA ASP A 61 15.24 -13.26 -8.21
C ASP A 61 13.92 -14.01 -8.49
N GLU A 62 13.87 -15.33 -8.35
CA GLU A 62 12.63 -16.09 -8.53
C GLU A 62 11.58 -15.78 -7.46
N GLU A 63 12.01 -15.64 -6.21
CA GLU A 63 11.14 -15.32 -5.08
C GLU A 63 10.60 -13.89 -5.19
N LEU A 64 11.46 -12.94 -5.54
CA LEU A 64 11.09 -11.56 -5.80
C LEU A 64 10.09 -11.47 -6.96
N LYS A 65 10.30 -12.24 -8.03
CA LYS A 65 9.35 -12.30 -9.15
C LYS A 65 7.98 -12.78 -8.70
N GLN A 66 7.92 -13.88 -7.93
CA GLN A 66 6.66 -14.39 -7.37
C GLN A 66 6.01 -13.39 -6.40
N PHE A 67 6.83 -12.69 -5.61
CA PHE A 67 6.37 -11.65 -4.71
C PHE A 67 5.76 -10.47 -5.46
N LEU A 68 6.30 -10.07 -6.61
CA LEU A 68 5.76 -8.99 -7.44
C LEU A 68 4.53 -9.41 -8.26
N GLU A 69 4.36 -10.70 -8.52
CA GLU A 69 3.30 -11.24 -9.37
C GLU A 69 1.94 -11.27 -8.65
N THR A 70 1.22 -10.14 -8.68
CA THR A 70 -0.12 -10.02 -8.10
C THR A 70 -1.23 -9.86 -9.15
N GLU A 71 -0.93 -10.02 -10.44
CA GLU A 71 -1.86 -9.73 -11.54
C GLU A 71 -3.16 -10.56 -11.49
N LYS A 72 -3.06 -11.79 -10.96
CA LYS A 72 -4.20 -12.69 -10.74
C LYS A 72 -5.16 -12.22 -9.64
N PHE A 73 -4.74 -11.23 -8.83
CA PHE A 73 -5.51 -10.68 -7.74
C PHE A 73 -6.08 -9.31 -8.09
N LYS A 74 -7.38 -9.14 -7.84
CA LYS A 74 -8.05 -7.84 -7.96
C LYS A 74 -8.48 -7.34 -6.59
N LYS A 75 -7.98 -6.18 -6.18
CA LYS A 75 -8.43 -5.51 -4.95
C LYS A 75 -9.94 -5.26 -5.02
N ASN A 76 -10.68 -5.72 -4.01
CA ASN A 76 -12.10 -5.44 -3.85
C ASN A 76 -12.31 -4.27 -2.87
N SER A 77 -11.75 -4.36 -1.66
CA SER A 77 -11.83 -3.27 -0.67
C SER A 77 -10.64 -3.24 0.28
N PHE A 78 -10.33 -2.05 0.80
CA PHE A 78 -9.32 -1.83 1.84
C PHE A 78 -9.87 -0.85 2.88
N LYS A 79 -9.79 -1.24 4.15
CA LYS A 79 -10.27 -0.43 5.27
C LYS A 79 -9.37 -0.58 6.49
N VAL A 80 -8.91 0.55 7.04
CA VAL A 80 -8.35 0.60 8.40
C VAL A 80 -9.51 0.52 9.39
N VAL A 81 -9.48 -0.47 10.28
CA VAL A 81 -10.56 -0.76 11.24
C VAL A 81 -10.19 -0.38 12.68
N HIS A 82 -8.89 -0.25 12.98
CA HIS A 82 -8.40 0.26 14.24
C HIS A 82 -7.04 0.92 14.03
N SER A 83 -6.80 2.03 14.73
CA SER A 83 -5.53 2.74 14.71
C SER A 83 -5.10 3.03 16.15
N ASN A 84 -3.82 2.79 16.41
CA ASN A 84 -3.15 3.18 17.66
C ASN A 84 -1.85 3.89 17.27
N CYS A 85 -1.89 5.22 17.24
CA CYS A 85 -0.77 6.06 16.84
C CYS A 85 -0.27 6.93 17.98
N ASN A 86 1.05 7.13 18.02
CA ASN A 86 1.69 8.23 18.73
C ASN A 86 2.39 9.15 17.69
N ALA A 87 3.35 9.98 18.13
CA ALA A 87 4.01 10.96 17.26
C ALA A 87 4.90 10.34 16.15
N ASP A 88 5.54 9.21 16.41
CA ASP A 88 6.58 8.61 15.59
C ASP A 88 6.29 7.17 15.15
N LYS A 89 5.23 6.57 15.67
CA LYS A 89 4.86 5.18 15.49
C LYS A 89 3.35 5.03 15.39
N CYS A 90 2.89 4.17 14.51
CA CYS A 90 1.48 3.80 14.46
C CYS A 90 1.28 2.32 14.14
N PHE A 91 0.34 1.70 14.85
CA PHE A 91 -0.16 0.38 14.54
C PHE A 91 -1.54 0.50 13.90
N LEU A 92 -1.65 0.06 12.65
CA LEU A 92 -2.88 0.09 11.88
C LEU A 92 -3.40 -1.33 11.68
N THR A 93 -4.54 -1.65 12.29
CA THR A 93 -5.28 -2.86 11.95
C THR A 93 -6.14 -2.58 10.73
N TYR A 94 -5.99 -3.37 9.67
CA TYR A 94 -6.75 -3.20 8.44
C TYR A 94 -7.34 -4.52 7.94
N VAL A 95 -8.41 -4.38 7.16
CA VAL A 95 -9.07 -5.45 6.43
C VAL A 95 -8.88 -5.20 4.94
N LEU A 96 -8.39 -6.21 4.23
CA LEU A 96 -8.19 -6.20 2.79
C LEU A 96 -9.00 -7.35 2.18
N LYS A 97 -9.90 -7.02 1.26
CA LYS A 97 -10.62 -7.98 0.44
C LYS A 97 -10.07 -7.96 -0.98
N TYR A 98 -9.83 -9.11 -1.56
CA TYR A 98 -9.44 -9.26 -2.96
C TYR A 98 -10.05 -10.52 -3.56
N VAL A 99 -10.15 -10.52 -4.88
CA VAL A 99 -10.63 -11.67 -5.66
C VAL A 99 -9.43 -12.25 -6.40
N GLU A 100 -9.21 -13.55 -6.27
CA GLU A 100 -8.31 -14.30 -7.15
C GLU A 100 -9.15 -14.92 -8.28
N THR A 101 -8.73 -14.71 -9.53
CA THR A 101 -9.34 -15.39 -10.68
C THR A 101 -8.36 -16.46 -11.16
N LYS A 102 -8.77 -17.72 -11.11
CA LYS A 102 -8.03 -18.86 -11.68
C LYS A 102 -8.95 -19.56 -12.67
N GLU A 103 -8.56 -19.54 -13.95
CA GLU A 103 -9.35 -20.13 -15.03
C GLU A 103 -10.80 -19.58 -15.04
N GLU A 104 -11.79 -20.40 -14.67
CA GLU A 104 -13.21 -20.03 -14.59
C GLU A 104 -13.71 -19.81 -13.14
N GLU A 105 -12.88 -20.08 -12.14
CA GLU A 105 -13.25 -19.96 -10.73
C GLU A 105 -12.83 -18.61 -10.13
N LYS A 106 -13.72 -18.06 -9.29
CA LYS A 106 -13.47 -16.84 -8.52
C LYS A 106 -13.53 -17.16 -7.03
N SER A 107 -12.41 -16.91 -6.34
CA SER A 107 -12.34 -16.99 -4.89
C SER A 107 -12.21 -15.58 -4.31
N GLU A 108 -13.05 -15.25 -3.34
CA GLU A 108 -12.97 -14.00 -2.59
C GLU A 108 -12.25 -14.26 -1.27
N THR A 109 -11.17 -13.53 -1.02
CA THR A 109 -10.38 -13.63 0.21
C THR A 109 -10.47 -12.33 0.99
N GLU A 110 -10.75 -12.44 2.29
CA GLU A 110 -10.66 -11.36 3.26
C GLU A 110 -9.51 -11.67 4.23
N VAL A 111 -8.54 -10.75 4.33
CA VAL A 111 -7.47 -10.81 5.33
C VAL A 111 -7.57 -9.63 6.28
N LYS A 112 -7.32 -9.91 7.57
CA LYS A 112 -7.15 -8.90 8.60
C LYS A 112 -5.71 -8.93 9.07
N LYS A 113 -5.02 -7.80 8.98
CA LYS A 113 -3.60 -7.65 9.30
C LYS A 113 -3.36 -6.44 10.19
N ILE A 114 -2.19 -6.39 10.82
CA ILE A 114 -1.68 -5.22 11.54
C ILE A 114 -0.40 -4.76 10.83
N ALA A 115 -0.36 -3.50 10.42
CA ALA A 115 0.86 -2.87 9.93
C ALA A 115 1.47 -2.00 11.05
N GLU A 116 2.76 -2.15 11.29
CA GLU A 116 3.56 -1.21 12.06
C GLU A 116 4.17 -0.19 11.10
N LEU A 117 3.88 1.09 11.31
CA LEU A 117 4.50 2.19 10.59
C LEU A 117 5.29 3.05 11.56
N ARG A 118 6.46 3.52 11.11
CA ARG A 118 7.23 4.52 11.85
C ARG A 118 7.56 5.70 10.97
N LYS A 119 7.71 6.83 11.62
CA LYS A 119 8.11 8.09 11.02
C LYS A 119 9.64 8.12 10.95
N VAL A 120 10.18 8.21 9.74
CA VAL A 120 11.64 8.17 9.50
C VAL A 120 12.22 9.57 9.27
N ASP A 121 11.37 10.52 8.87
CA ASP A 121 11.68 11.95 8.79
C ASP A 121 10.41 12.78 9.04
N GLU A 122 10.49 14.12 8.98
CA GLU A 122 9.36 15.00 9.29
C GLU A 122 8.06 14.73 8.49
N ASN A 123 8.16 14.14 7.31
CA ASN A 123 7.06 13.97 6.36
C ASN A 123 6.91 12.55 5.80
N THR A 124 7.82 11.63 6.15
CA THR A 124 7.84 10.26 5.62
C THR A 124 7.52 9.25 6.71
N TRP A 125 6.51 8.43 6.42
CA TRP A 125 6.22 7.20 7.14
C TRP A 125 6.68 6.01 6.30
N LYS A 126 7.14 4.97 6.97
CA LYS A 126 7.53 3.69 6.36
C LYS A 126 6.90 2.54 7.12
N ILE A 127 6.71 1.43 6.42
CA ILE A 127 6.21 0.18 6.98
C ILE A 127 7.42 -0.59 7.53
N PHE A 128 7.37 -0.89 8.82
CA PHE A 128 8.39 -1.66 9.54
C PHE A 128 8.00 -3.13 9.73
N ASP A 129 6.70 -3.42 9.76
CA ASP A 129 6.19 -4.80 9.87
C ASP A 129 4.75 -4.91 9.35
N ILE A 130 4.39 -6.10 8.88
CA ILE A 130 3.01 -6.49 8.54
C ILE A 130 2.74 -7.90 9.08
N THR A 131 1.98 -7.98 10.17
CA THR A 131 1.61 -9.25 10.81
C THR A 131 0.17 -9.66 10.47
N ASN A 132 -0.07 -10.96 10.20
CA ASN A 132 -1.41 -11.50 9.95
C ASN A 132 -2.18 -11.72 11.25
N VAL A 133 -3.48 -11.36 11.26
CA VAL A 133 -4.38 -11.58 12.40
C VAL A 133 -5.37 -12.70 12.10
N LYS A 134 -6.08 -12.62 10.95
CA LYS A 134 -7.08 -13.60 10.52
C LYS A 134 -7.19 -13.62 9.00
N THR A 135 -7.60 -14.77 8.45
CA THR A 135 -7.87 -14.96 7.01
C THR A 135 -9.18 -15.73 6.84
N TYR A 136 -10.04 -15.26 5.93
CA TYR A 136 -11.30 -15.89 5.55
C TYR A 136 -11.34 -16.01 4.02
N ILE A 137 -11.77 -17.16 3.51
CA ILE A 137 -11.79 -17.47 2.07
C ILE A 137 -13.19 -17.99 1.73
N GLU A 138 -13.82 -17.39 0.74
CA GLU A 138 -15.11 -17.80 0.19
C GLU A 138 -14.92 -18.23 -1.28
N ASN A 139 -15.26 -19.49 -1.57
CA ASN A 139 -15.23 -20.02 -2.92
C ASN A 139 -16.63 -19.92 -3.53
N LYS A 140 -16.74 -19.26 -4.68
CA LYS A 140 -17.98 -19.27 -5.48
C LYS A 140 -17.80 -20.31 -6.58
N GLU A 141 -18.26 -21.54 -6.33
CA GLU A 141 -18.46 -22.50 -7.42
C GLU A 141 -19.50 -21.91 -8.39
N THR A 142 -19.13 -21.76 -9.66
CA THR A 142 -20.11 -21.48 -10.71
C THR A 142 -20.99 -22.71 -10.85
N ILE A 143 -22.26 -22.60 -10.43
CA ILE A 143 -23.30 -23.53 -10.86
C ILE A 143 -23.42 -23.34 -12.37
N GLY A 144 -22.73 -24.19 -13.13
CA GLY A 144 -22.96 -24.35 -14.55
C GLY A 144 -24.31 -25.02 -14.73
N ASP A 145 -25.37 -24.22 -14.89
CA ASP A 145 -26.65 -24.69 -15.41
C ASP A 145 -26.41 -25.18 -16.85
N LYS A 146 -26.33 -26.51 -17.00
CA LYS A 146 -26.54 -27.21 -18.27
C LYS A 146 -28.03 -27.40 -18.52
#